data_AF-A0A846RJE9-F1
#
_entry.id   AF-A0A846RJE9-F1
#
_cell.length_a   1.000
_cell.length_b   1.000
_cell.length_c   1.000
_cell.angle_alpha   90.00
_cell.angle_beta   90.00
_cell.angle_gamma   90.00
#
_symmetry.space_group_name_H-M   'P 1'
#
loop_
_entity.id
_entity.type
_entity.pdbx_description
1 polymer ?
#
loop_
_entity_poly.entity_id
_entity_poly.type
_entity_poly.pdbx_seq_one_letter_code
_entity_poly.pdbx_strand_id
1 'polypeptide(L)'
;MTVMPAVDLPTGELSLAGFRIGVTADRRAGDLIEAFERRGASILHAPALKIAPVAEDLPLFEDTRAIIAARPDYAIVTTAYGLRRWCEAADAAGVGDSLLDVLGEAKIYVRGPKARGAVRALSLTDVGISVDETTASLVNMMLGLELHGKTVAVQLHGHTDYRQLERLRRAGAQVLTVTPYRWVKPIGPDALPRLIETVCAGGLDVLTFTSAPAVDAVLSTASEMGCLDAFVRALTGRVTAAVVGPVTAQPLVDVGVSPLVPERYRMGALIRLVGEYLGQHRVLQYPSAFGPIELRGKNLRINGNPVELAPAPMSLFRALIEANGAVLSREQLVGVLADGTGEHALDMTISRLRKSLPDARLVATVIKRGYRLQL
;
A
#
# COMPACT_ATOMS: atom_id res chain seq x y z
N MET A 1 -31.90 15.68 -8.76
CA MET A 1 -31.17 14.43 -9.01
C MET A 1 -32.16 13.29 -8.94
N THR A 2 -32.62 12.80 -10.09
CA THR A 2 -33.51 11.65 -10.16
C THR A 2 -32.65 10.41 -10.03
N VAL A 3 -32.77 9.69 -8.91
CA VAL A 3 -32.14 8.38 -8.73
C VAL A 3 -32.81 7.44 -9.72
N MET A 4 -32.11 7.06 -10.79
CA MET A 4 -32.57 5.98 -11.66
C MET A 4 -32.46 4.66 -10.90
N PRO A 5 -33.39 3.71 -11.09
CA PRO A 5 -33.40 2.45 -10.38
C PRO A 5 -32.18 1.61 -10.76
N ALA A 6 -31.74 0.75 -9.84
CA ALA A 6 -30.68 -0.21 -10.10
C ALA A 6 -31.03 -1.04 -11.34
N VAL A 7 -30.21 -0.92 -12.38
CA VAL A 7 -30.32 -1.76 -13.57
C VAL A 7 -29.84 -3.15 -13.17
N ASP A 8 -30.75 -4.12 -13.19
CA ASP A 8 -30.40 -5.53 -13.06
C ASP A 8 -29.37 -5.87 -14.14
N LEU A 9 -28.24 -6.44 -13.71
CA LEU A 9 -27.17 -6.85 -14.61
C LEU A 9 -27.74 -7.88 -15.61
N PRO A 10 -27.46 -7.73 -16.92
CA PRO A 10 -27.87 -8.73 -17.89
C PRO A 10 -27.30 -10.10 -17.50
N THR A 11 -28.17 -11.10 -17.52
CA THR A 11 -27.91 -12.48 -17.09
C THR A 11 -26.72 -13.05 -17.88
N GLY A 12 -25.55 -13.11 -17.25
CA GLY A 12 -24.30 -13.58 -17.86
C GLY A 12 -23.08 -12.71 -17.58
N GLU A 13 -23.25 -11.47 -17.13
CA GLU A 13 -22.12 -10.61 -16.78
C GLU A 13 -21.59 -10.89 -15.38
N LEU A 14 -20.32 -11.30 -15.33
CA LEU A 14 -19.59 -11.46 -14.08
C LEU A 14 -19.49 -10.09 -13.38
N SER A 15 -19.94 -10.00 -12.14
CA SER A 15 -20.15 -8.72 -11.44
C SER A 15 -18.91 -7.85 -11.32
N LEU A 16 -17.71 -8.45 -11.36
CA LEU A 16 -16.43 -7.77 -11.27
C LEU A 16 -15.62 -7.77 -12.57
N ALA A 17 -16.22 -8.15 -13.69
CA ALA A 17 -15.58 -8.08 -15.01
C ALA A 17 -15.01 -6.67 -15.26
N GLY A 18 -13.74 -6.61 -15.66
CA GLY A 18 -13.05 -5.35 -15.97
C GLY A 18 -12.38 -4.68 -14.78
N PHE A 19 -12.67 -5.05 -13.53
CA PHE A 19 -11.96 -4.53 -12.38
C PHE A 19 -10.63 -5.26 -12.13
N ARG A 20 -9.69 -4.56 -11.52
CA ARG A 20 -8.39 -5.09 -11.10
C ARG A 20 -8.19 -4.90 -9.61
N ILE A 21 -7.97 -6.01 -8.90
CA ILE A 21 -7.89 -6.05 -7.43
C ILE A 21 -6.48 -6.51 -7.01
N GLY A 22 -5.86 -5.73 -6.12
CA GLY A 22 -4.62 -6.09 -5.46
C GLY A 22 -4.88 -6.97 -4.24
N VAL A 23 -4.14 -8.06 -4.10
CA VAL A 23 -4.20 -8.96 -2.94
C VAL A 23 -2.83 -8.99 -2.26
N THR A 24 -2.80 -8.58 -0.98
CA THR A 24 -1.57 -8.55 -0.16
C THR A 24 -1.46 -9.74 0.80
N ALA A 25 -2.52 -10.54 0.91
CA ALA A 25 -2.55 -11.71 1.77
C ALA A 25 -1.60 -12.80 1.27
N ASP A 26 -1.00 -13.54 2.20
CA ASP A 26 -0.22 -14.76 1.93
C ASP A 26 -1.02 -16.00 2.34
N ARG A 27 -1.38 -16.09 3.63
CA ARG A 27 -2.23 -17.17 4.14
C ARG A 27 -3.66 -17.07 3.58
N ARG A 28 -4.15 -18.18 3.02
CA ARG A 28 -5.48 -18.27 2.36
C ARG A 28 -5.66 -17.24 1.24
N ALA A 29 -4.57 -16.81 0.59
CA ALA A 29 -4.66 -15.93 -0.57
C ALA A 29 -5.45 -16.60 -1.70
N GLY A 30 -5.26 -17.91 -1.93
CA GLY A 30 -6.01 -18.69 -2.93
C GLY A 30 -7.52 -18.51 -2.82
N ASP A 31 -8.10 -18.72 -1.63
CA ASP A 31 -9.54 -18.53 -1.39
C ASP A 31 -10.04 -17.12 -1.79
N LEU A 32 -9.24 -16.09 -1.48
CA LEU A 32 -9.58 -14.69 -1.76
C LEU A 32 -9.46 -14.39 -3.27
N ILE A 33 -8.38 -14.85 -3.89
CA ILE A 33 -8.09 -14.70 -5.33
C ILE A 33 -9.18 -15.40 -6.14
N GLU A 34 -9.43 -16.68 -5.89
CA GLU A 34 -10.44 -17.48 -6.59
C GLU A 34 -11.84 -16.89 -6.43
N ALA A 35 -12.17 -16.30 -5.27
CA ALA A 35 -13.48 -15.70 -5.06
C ALA A 35 -13.70 -14.44 -5.93
N PHE A 36 -12.65 -13.65 -6.15
CA PHE A 36 -12.73 -12.48 -7.03
C PHE A 36 -12.65 -12.87 -8.51
N GLU A 37 -11.79 -13.81 -8.89
CA GLU A 37 -11.67 -14.30 -10.26
C GLU A 37 -12.94 -14.99 -10.76
N ARG A 38 -13.61 -15.78 -9.91
CA ARG A 38 -14.94 -16.35 -10.22
C ARG A 38 -16.00 -15.30 -10.52
N ARG A 39 -15.78 -14.05 -10.08
CA ARG A 39 -16.64 -12.90 -10.36
C ARG A 39 -16.07 -12.02 -11.49
N GLY A 40 -15.04 -12.45 -12.20
CA GLY A 40 -14.49 -11.78 -13.39
C GLY A 40 -13.42 -10.71 -13.12
N ALA A 41 -13.00 -10.52 -11.86
CA ALA A 41 -11.92 -9.58 -11.56
C ALA A 41 -10.57 -10.11 -12.03
N SER A 42 -9.69 -9.20 -12.45
CA SER A 42 -8.27 -9.50 -12.65
C SER A 42 -7.48 -9.25 -11.37
N ILE A 43 -6.56 -10.15 -11.02
CA ILE A 43 -5.85 -10.07 -9.74
C ILE A 43 -4.37 -9.71 -9.92
N LEU A 44 -3.89 -8.80 -9.08
CA LEU A 44 -2.46 -8.60 -8.84
C LEU A 44 -2.14 -9.09 -7.44
N HIS A 45 -1.56 -10.28 -7.35
CA HIS A 45 -1.14 -10.87 -6.07
C HIS A 45 0.30 -10.49 -5.76
N ALA A 46 0.50 -9.85 -4.61
CA ALA A 46 1.82 -9.55 -4.08
C ALA A 46 1.76 -9.71 -2.56
N PRO A 47 2.06 -10.91 -2.04
CA PRO A 47 1.99 -11.17 -0.60
C PRO A 47 2.95 -10.23 0.12
N ALA A 48 2.40 -9.35 0.95
CA ALA A 48 3.16 -8.34 1.67
C ALA A 48 3.93 -8.94 2.86
N LEU A 49 3.49 -10.10 3.34
CA LEU A 49 4.03 -10.78 4.50
C LEU A 49 3.93 -12.29 4.39
N LYS A 50 5.02 -12.98 4.68
CA LYS A 50 4.98 -14.36 5.20
C LYS A 50 5.48 -14.31 6.64
N ILE A 51 4.55 -14.36 7.59
CA ILE A 51 4.87 -14.40 9.02
C ILE A 51 5.33 -15.83 9.32
N ALA A 52 6.62 -16.03 9.60
CA ALA A 52 7.09 -17.28 10.19
C ALA A 52 6.38 -17.46 11.55
N PRO A 53 5.85 -18.65 11.88
CA PRO A 53 5.20 -18.89 13.16
C PRO A 53 6.17 -18.58 14.32
N VAL A 54 5.77 -17.68 15.23
CA VAL A 54 6.55 -17.30 16.42
C VAL A 54 6.78 -18.48 17.38
N ALA A 55 6.00 -19.54 17.27
CA ALA A 55 6.10 -20.72 18.14
C ALA A 55 7.41 -21.52 17.98
N GLU A 56 8.23 -21.25 16.95
CA GLU A 56 9.46 -22.00 16.66
C GLU A 56 10.64 -21.10 16.26
N ASP A 57 10.59 -19.79 16.53
CA ASP A 57 11.69 -18.88 16.18
C ASP A 57 12.74 -18.84 17.30
N LEU A 58 13.47 -19.97 17.46
CA LEU A 58 14.63 -20.12 18.35
C LEU A 58 15.57 -18.89 18.28
N PRO A 59 15.92 -18.36 17.07
CA PRO A 59 16.71 -17.15 16.95
C PRO A 59 16.13 -15.92 17.67
N LEU A 60 14.82 -15.66 17.58
CA LEU A 60 14.19 -14.51 18.26
C LEU A 60 14.33 -14.63 19.78
N PHE A 61 14.18 -15.84 20.31
CA PHE A 61 14.31 -16.09 21.74
C PHE A 61 15.76 -15.94 22.23
N GLU A 62 16.72 -16.48 21.48
CA GLU A 62 18.15 -16.35 21.75
C GLU A 62 18.61 -14.88 21.71
N ASP A 63 18.22 -14.15 20.66
CA ASP A 63 18.50 -12.71 20.52
C ASP A 63 17.91 -11.91 21.69
N THR A 64 16.66 -12.21 22.07
CA THR A 64 15.98 -11.54 23.19
C THR A 64 16.70 -11.80 24.52
N ARG A 65 17.08 -13.05 24.80
CA ARG A 65 17.84 -13.40 26.02
C ARG A 65 19.22 -12.74 26.04
N ALA A 66 19.91 -12.70 24.90
CA ALA A 66 21.20 -12.04 24.79
C ALA A 66 21.09 -10.53 25.09
N ILE A 67 20.05 -9.87 24.58
CA ILE A 67 19.78 -8.46 24.88
C ILE A 67 19.47 -8.23 26.35
N ILE A 68 18.60 -9.05 26.96
CA ILE A 68 18.27 -8.95 28.38
C ILE A 68 19.54 -9.12 29.24
N ALA A 69 20.35 -10.14 28.94
CA ALA A 69 21.58 -10.42 29.68
C ALA A 69 22.63 -9.30 29.55
N ALA A 70 22.70 -8.66 28.38
CA ALA A 70 23.69 -7.63 28.10
C ALA A 70 23.35 -6.25 28.67
N ARG A 71 22.10 -6.01 29.11
CA ARG A 71 21.60 -4.73 29.64
C ARG A 71 22.10 -3.51 28.83
N PRO A 72 21.63 -3.33 27.57
CA PRO A 72 22.14 -2.32 26.66
C PRO A 72 22.08 -0.89 27.23
N ASP A 73 23.14 -0.12 27.00
CA ASP A 73 23.15 1.32 27.29
C ASP A 73 22.16 2.08 26.39
N TYR A 74 21.98 1.60 25.15
CA TYR A 74 21.15 2.22 24.13
C TYR A 74 20.24 1.21 23.42
N ALA A 75 19.02 1.60 23.09
CA ALA A 75 18.10 0.80 22.29
C ALA A 75 17.62 1.59 21.07
N ILE A 76 17.71 0.99 19.88
CA ILE A 76 17.15 1.52 18.64
C ILE A 76 15.84 0.79 18.32
N VAL A 77 14.75 1.55 18.20
CA VAL A 77 13.45 1.06 17.75
C VAL A 77 13.17 1.57 16.33
N THR A 78 13.17 0.66 15.37
CA THR A 78 12.99 1.02 13.96
C THR A 78 11.52 1.12 13.55
N THR A 79 10.65 0.29 14.11
CA THR A 79 9.21 0.32 13.78
C THR A 79 8.34 0.06 15.00
N ALA A 80 7.18 0.71 15.02
CA ALA A 80 6.14 0.47 16.02
C ALA A 80 5.70 -1.00 16.07
N TYR A 81 5.55 -1.59 14.87
CA TYR A 81 5.15 -2.99 14.72
C TYR A 81 6.19 -3.95 15.28
N GLY A 82 7.47 -3.75 14.95
CA GLY A 82 8.54 -4.61 15.43
C GLY A 82 8.67 -4.60 16.94
N LEU A 83 8.58 -3.42 17.59
CA LEU A 83 8.57 -3.33 19.04
C LEU A 83 7.42 -4.12 19.67
N ARG A 84 6.19 -3.93 19.20
CA ARG A 84 5.02 -4.66 19.72
C ARG A 84 5.18 -6.17 19.57
N ARG A 85 5.63 -6.64 18.40
CA ARG A 85 5.87 -8.07 18.16
C ARG A 85 6.96 -8.64 19.04
N TRP A 86 7.99 -7.85 19.33
CA TRP A 86 9.05 -8.27 20.23
C TRP A 86 8.52 -8.48 21.65
N CYS A 87 7.75 -7.51 22.17
CA CYS A 87 7.13 -7.62 23.49
C CYS A 87 6.14 -8.78 23.54
N GLU A 88 5.24 -8.92 22.57
CA GLU A 88 4.30 -10.04 22.49
C GLU A 88 5.00 -11.41 22.48
N ALA A 89 6.12 -11.53 21.77
CA ALA A 89 6.91 -12.77 21.74
C ALA A 89 7.66 -13.02 23.07
N ALA A 90 8.18 -11.97 23.70
CA ALA A 90 8.83 -12.05 25.00
C ALA A 90 7.84 -12.44 26.11
N ASP A 91 6.63 -11.86 26.10
CA ASP A 91 5.53 -12.20 27.01
C ASP A 91 5.15 -13.68 26.87
N ALA A 92 4.95 -14.14 25.62
CA ALA A 92 4.62 -15.54 25.33
C ALA A 92 5.72 -16.51 25.78
N ALA A 93 6.97 -16.06 25.84
CA ALA A 93 8.11 -16.82 26.30
C ALA A 93 8.44 -16.63 27.80
N GLY A 94 7.62 -15.86 28.53
CA GLY A 94 7.78 -15.63 29.98
C GLY A 94 8.95 -14.72 30.36
N VAL A 95 9.46 -13.91 29.42
CA VAL A 95 10.57 -12.96 29.63
C VAL A 95 10.19 -11.51 29.33
N GLY A 96 8.90 -11.23 29.22
CA GLY A 96 8.32 -9.91 28.92
C GLY A 96 8.72 -8.82 29.90
N ASP A 97 8.46 -9.04 31.19
CA ASP A 97 8.79 -8.08 32.27
C ASP A 97 10.29 -7.76 32.27
N SER A 98 11.15 -8.80 32.22
CA SER A 98 12.60 -8.62 32.14
C SER A 98 13.05 -7.84 30.91
N LEU A 99 12.38 -8.00 29.77
CA LEU A 99 12.66 -7.22 28.57
C LEU A 99 12.29 -5.75 28.78
N LEU A 100 11.10 -5.48 29.30
CA LEU A 100 10.63 -4.11 29.55
C LEU A 100 11.50 -3.38 30.58
N ASP A 101 11.91 -4.06 31.65
CA ASP A 101 12.82 -3.52 32.67
C ASP A 101 14.14 -3.07 32.03
N VAL A 102 14.76 -3.96 31.25
CA VAL A 102 16.03 -3.68 30.58
C VAL A 102 15.90 -2.58 29.54
N LEU A 103 14.81 -2.54 28.77
CA LEU A 103 14.56 -1.45 27.83
C LEU A 103 14.27 -0.12 28.55
N GLY A 104 13.68 -0.16 29.74
CA GLY A 104 13.42 1.03 30.57
C GLY A 104 14.68 1.66 31.15
N GLU A 105 15.73 0.87 31.37
CA GLU A 105 17.06 1.37 31.78
C GLU A 105 17.86 1.95 30.60
N ALA A 106 17.56 1.52 29.36
CA ALA A 106 18.28 1.94 28.17
C ALA A 106 17.85 3.32 27.67
N LYS A 107 18.78 4.05 27.02
CA LYS A 107 18.45 5.26 26.27
C LYS A 107 17.84 4.88 24.91
N ILE A 108 16.52 5.02 24.78
CA ILE A 108 15.78 4.59 23.58
C ILE A 108 15.79 5.68 22.50
N TYR A 109 16.28 5.34 21.31
CA TYR A 109 16.23 6.15 20.09
C TYR A 109 15.24 5.53 19.11
N VAL A 110 14.34 6.34 18.56
CA VAL A 110 13.25 5.87 17.68
C VAL A 110 13.40 6.41 16.27
N ARG A 111 13.10 5.57 15.26
CA ARG A 111 13.20 5.99 13.86
C ARG A 111 12.18 7.06 13.51
N GLY A 112 10.95 7.00 14.01
CA GLY A 112 9.91 7.96 13.63
C GLY A 112 8.75 8.04 14.63
N PRO A 113 7.76 8.92 14.39
CA PRO A 113 6.69 9.23 15.33
C PRO A 113 5.85 8.00 15.72
N LYS A 114 5.68 7.05 14.82
CA LYS A 114 4.98 5.79 15.10
C LYS A 114 5.72 4.92 16.11
N ALA A 115 7.04 4.76 15.92
CA ALA A 115 7.89 4.02 16.84
C ALA A 115 7.90 4.68 18.23
N ARG A 116 7.98 6.02 18.27
CA ARG A 116 7.78 6.82 19.49
C ARG A 116 6.46 6.51 20.19
N GLY A 117 5.36 6.50 19.44
CA GLY A 117 4.03 6.16 19.97
C GLY A 117 4.00 4.76 20.59
N ALA A 118 4.64 3.77 19.96
CA ALA A 118 4.72 2.42 20.50
C ALA A 118 5.57 2.33 21.78
N VAL A 119 6.72 3.01 21.83
CA VAL A 119 7.56 3.10 23.03
C VAL A 119 6.75 3.67 24.20
N ARG A 120 6.04 4.78 23.97
CA ARG A 120 5.20 5.43 24.99
C ARG A 120 4.02 4.58 25.44
N ALA A 121 3.41 3.81 24.53
CA ALA A 121 2.32 2.90 24.86
C ALA A 121 2.76 1.77 25.81
N LEU A 122 4.06 1.46 25.85
CA LEU A 122 4.67 0.51 26.80
C LEU A 122 5.16 1.19 28.09
N SER A 123 4.82 2.46 28.32
CA SER A 123 5.32 3.27 29.43
C SER A 123 6.85 3.46 29.46
N LEU A 124 7.51 3.26 28.31
CA LEU A 124 8.94 3.53 28.13
C LEU A 124 9.15 4.98 27.64
N THR A 125 10.36 5.51 27.85
CA THR A 125 10.72 6.87 27.45
C THR A 125 11.78 6.87 26.35
N ASP A 126 11.51 7.56 25.24
CA ASP A 126 12.50 7.81 24.20
C ASP A 126 13.30 9.10 24.47
N VAL A 127 14.58 9.10 24.10
CA VAL A 127 15.50 10.25 24.27
C VAL A 127 15.78 10.99 22.96
N GLY A 128 15.40 10.42 21.81
CA GLY A 128 15.69 11.00 20.50
C GLY A 128 14.91 10.32 19.37
N ILE A 129 14.60 11.10 18.33
CA ILE A 129 13.89 10.66 17.12
C ILE A 129 14.70 11.07 15.89
N SER A 130 14.76 10.20 14.88
CA SER A 130 15.38 10.53 13.59
C SER A 130 14.76 11.78 12.96
N VAL A 131 15.58 12.58 12.26
CA VAL A 131 15.13 13.84 11.65
C VAL A 131 14.30 13.61 10.38
N ASP A 132 14.62 12.57 9.61
CA ASP A 132 14.01 12.26 8.31
C ASP A 132 13.35 10.87 8.27
N GLU A 133 13.14 10.29 9.46
CA GLU A 133 12.54 8.97 9.63
C GLU A 133 13.28 7.79 8.98
N THR A 134 14.57 7.97 8.67
CA THR A 134 15.43 6.90 8.14
C THR A 134 16.29 6.25 9.24
N THR A 135 16.64 4.97 9.05
CA THR A 135 17.62 4.27 9.90
C THR A 135 19.01 4.90 9.80
N ALA A 136 19.37 5.42 8.62
CA ALA A 136 20.66 6.08 8.40
C ALA A 136 20.79 7.37 9.23
N SER A 137 19.75 8.20 9.27
CA SER A 137 19.72 9.43 10.06
C SER A 137 19.66 9.15 11.56
N LEU A 138 18.94 8.10 11.97
CA LEU A 138 18.96 7.65 13.36
C LEU A 138 20.36 7.21 13.80
N VAL A 139 21.07 6.46 12.95
CA VAL A 139 22.47 6.08 13.22
C VAL A 139 23.40 7.30 13.16
N ASN A 140 23.19 8.27 12.28
CA ASN A 140 23.96 9.53 12.29
C ASN A 140 23.84 10.24 13.64
N MET A 141 22.63 10.31 14.20
CA MET A 141 22.41 10.88 15.52
C MET A 141 23.17 10.11 16.60
N MET A 142 23.11 8.78 16.58
CA MET A 142 23.82 7.93 17.54
C MET A 142 25.35 8.05 17.45
N LEU A 143 25.90 8.24 16.26
CA LEU A 143 27.34 8.45 16.07
C LEU A 143 27.86 9.78 16.65
N GLY A 144 26.96 10.71 17.01
CA GLY A 144 27.32 11.90 17.77
C GLY A 144 27.47 11.64 19.29
N LEU A 145 27.20 10.43 19.76
CA LEU A 145 27.31 10.01 21.15
C LEU A 145 28.61 9.23 21.40
N GLU A 146 28.95 9.04 22.67
CA GLU A 146 30.02 8.13 23.06
C GLU A 146 29.53 6.68 23.02
N LEU A 147 30.01 5.94 22.01
CA LEU A 147 29.62 4.56 21.72
C LEU A 147 30.71 3.53 22.04
N HIS A 148 31.94 3.96 22.30
CA HIS A 148 33.04 3.05 22.55
C HIS A 148 32.81 2.24 23.83
N GLY A 149 32.83 0.91 23.72
CA GLY A 149 32.59 -0.01 24.85
C GLY A 149 31.13 -0.05 25.31
N LYS A 150 30.20 0.55 24.56
CA LYS A 150 28.77 0.59 24.88
C LYS A 150 28.00 -0.49 24.14
N THR A 151 26.93 -0.98 24.76
CA THR A 151 26.05 -1.97 24.14
C THR A 151 24.83 -1.28 23.54
N VAL A 152 24.58 -1.55 22.26
CA VAL A 152 23.43 -1.03 21.50
C VAL A 152 22.55 -2.19 21.06
N ALA A 153 21.33 -2.27 21.59
CA ALA A 153 20.30 -3.18 21.09
C ALA A 153 19.56 -2.54 19.92
N VAL A 154 19.37 -3.28 18.83
CA VAL A 154 18.68 -2.79 17.63
C VAL A 154 17.52 -3.71 17.30
N GLN A 155 16.30 -3.20 17.48
CA GLN A 155 15.10 -3.83 16.94
C GLN A 155 15.06 -3.61 15.43
N LEU A 156 15.32 -4.67 14.67
CA LEU A 156 15.32 -4.67 13.21
C LEU A 156 13.89 -4.81 12.68
N HIS A 157 13.60 -4.08 11.60
CA HIS A 157 12.49 -4.42 10.72
C HIS A 157 12.93 -5.53 9.76
N GLY A 158 11.98 -6.14 9.05
CA GLY A 158 12.29 -7.36 8.30
C GLY A 158 13.33 -7.25 7.18
N HIS A 159 13.87 -6.06 6.87
CA HIS A 159 15.03 -5.87 6.00
C HIS A 159 16.16 -5.22 6.80
N THR A 160 17.27 -5.93 6.95
CA THR A 160 18.41 -5.50 7.75
C THR A 160 19.33 -4.58 6.95
N ASP A 161 19.44 -3.31 7.34
CA ASP A 161 20.46 -2.41 6.80
C ASP A 161 21.83 -2.67 7.47
N TYR A 162 22.53 -3.69 6.97
CA TYR A 162 23.84 -4.10 7.49
C TYR A 162 24.88 -2.98 7.50
N ARG A 163 24.76 -2.00 6.58
CA ARG A 163 25.68 -0.87 6.52
C ARG A 163 25.57 -0.01 7.79
N GLN A 164 24.36 0.21 8.31
CA GLN A 164 24.18 1.03 9.50
C GLN A 164 24.65 0.31 10.77
N LEU A 165 24.39 -1.00 10.86
CA LEU A 165 24.91 -1.82 11.96
C LEU A 165 26.43 -1.78 12.02
N GLU A 166 27.09 -1.86 10.86
CA GLU A 166 28.54 -1.81 10.77
C GLU A 166 29.11 -0.44 11.15
N ARG A 167 28.39 0.65 10.86
CA ARG A 167 28.79 1.99 11.30
C ARG A 167 28.80 2.11 12.83
N LEU A 168 27.79 1.57 13.51
CA LEU A 168 27.74 1.53 14.97
C LEU A 168 28.91 0.70 15.55
N ARG A 169 29.19 -0.48 14.96
CA ARG A 169 30.33 -1.32 15.38
C ARG A 169 31.67 -0.62 15.20
N ARG A 170 31.87 0.08 14.09
CA ARG A 170 33.10 0.85 13.82
C ARG A 170 33.29 2.02 14.78
N ALA A 171 32.22 2.53 15.38
CA ALA A 171 32.29 3.52 16.46
C ALA A 171 32.63 2.90 17.83
N GLY A 172 32.87 1.58 17.90
CA GLY A 172 33.27 0.87 19.10
C GLY A 172 32.11 0.30 19.93
N ALA A 173 30.88 0.31 19.42
CA ALA A 173 29.74 -0.28 20.09
C ALA A 173 29.67 -1.80 19.90
N GLN A 174 29.26 -2.51 20.95
CA GLN A 174 28.74 -3.86 20.85
C GLN A 174 27.29 -3.79 20.35
N VAL A 175 27.04 -4.26 19.12
CA VAL A 175 25.70 -4.19 18.51
C VAL A 175 25.01 -5.55 18.60
N LEU A 176 23.93 -5.60 19.37
CA LEU A 176 23.01 -6.73 19.45
C LEU A 176 21.77 -6.42 18.62
N THR A 177 21.27 -7.40 17.87
CA THR A 177 20.09 -7.22 17.01
C THR A 177 19.01 -8.19 17.41
N VAL A 178 17.76 -7.77 17.28
CA VAL A 178 16.61 -8.66 17.36
C VAL A 178 15.74 -8.45 16.13
N THR A 179 15.22 -9.54 15.58
CA THR A 179 14.35 -9.50 14.40
C THR A 179 12.99 -10.12 14.73
N PRO A 180 12.05 -9.36 15.33
CA PRO A 180 10.77 -9.88 15.85
C PRO A 180 9.84 -10.43 14.77
N TYR A 181 10.16 -10.14 13.52
CA TYR A 181 9.54 -10.71 12.34
C TYR A 181 10.54 -10.63 11.20
N ARG A 182 10.59 -11.66 10.36
CA ARG A 182 11.42 -11.66 9.14
C ARG A 182 10.53 -11.47 7.92
N TRP A 183 10.93 -10.60 6.99
CA TRP A 183 10.39 -10.66 5.65
C TRP A 183 10.98 -11.92 5.00
N VAL A 184 10.24 -13.02 4.97
CA VAL A 184 10.58 -14.05 3.99
C VAL A 184 10.12 -13.49 2.65
N LYS A 185 11.07 -12.92 1.89
CA LYS A 185 10.81 -12.52 0.50
C LYS A 185 10.22 -13.77 -0.18
N PRO A 186 8.98 -13.72 -0.70
CA PRO A 186 8.47 -14.81 -1.52
C PRO A 186 9.53 -15.09 -2.58
N ILE A 187 9.93 -16.35 -2.75
CA ILE A 187 10.91 -16.72 -3.79
C ILE A 187 10.27 -16.35 -5.13
N GLY A 188 10.75 -15.27 -5.76
CA GLY A 188 10.17 -14.69 -6.97
C GLY A 188 10.56 -13.22 -7.18
N PRO A 189 10.34 -12.67 -8.39
CA PRO A 189 10.63 -11.27 -8.71
C PRO A 189 9.86 -10.31 -7.80
N ASP A 190 10.37 -9.08 -7.64
CA ASP A 190 9.91 -8.00 -6.73
C ASP A 190 8.41 -7.64 -6.83
N ALA A 191 7.52 -8.52 -6.37
CA ALA A 191 6.07 -8.38 -6.52
C ALA A 191 5.51 -7.22 -5.69
N LEU A 192 6.04 -6.99 -4.49
CA LEU A 192 5.57 -5.92 -3.60
C LEU A 192 5.95 -4.51 -4.11
N PRO A 193 7.21 -4.22 -4.50
CA PRO A 193 7.54 -2.96 -5.18
C PRO A 193 6.69 -2.71 -6.44
N ARG A 194 6.50 -3.73 -7.29
CA ARG A 194 5.64 -3.62 -8.49
C ARG A 194 4.18 -3.35 -8.14
N LEU A 195 3.66 -3.94 -7.07
CA LEU A 195 2.32 -3.64 -6.55
C LEU A 195 2.23 -2.16 -6.14
N ILE A 196 3.20 -1.66 -5.39
CA ILE A 196 3.26 -0.26 -4.93
C ILE A 196 3.32 0.69 -6.13
N GLU A 197 4.20 0.44 -7.10
CA GLU A 197 4.26 1.21 -8.36
C GLU A 197 2.92 1.19 -9.10
N THR A 198 2.27 0.03 -9.18
CA THR A 198 0.95 -0.12 -9.82
C THR A 198 -0.11 0.71 -9.08
N VAL A 199 -0.09 0.73 -7.74
CA VAL A 199 -1.01 1.53 -6.93
C VAL A 199 -0.76 3.02 -7.14
N CYS A 200 0.50 3.48 -7.08
CA CYS A 200 0.87 4.87 -7.34
C CYS A 200 0.41 5.35 -8.73
N ALA A 201 0.53 4.48 -9.74
CA ALA A 201 0.04 4.73 -11.09
C ALA A 201 -1.50 4.71 -11.20
N GLY A 202 -2.23 4.27 -10.17
CA GLY A 202 -3.69 4.10 -10.20
C GLY A 202 -4.14 2.90 -11.04
N GLY A 203 -3.27 1.90 -11.19
CA GLY A 203 -3.50 0.71 -12.01
C GLY A 203 -4.33 -0.39 -11.34
N LEU A 204 -4.94 -0.12 -10.19
CA LEU A 204 -5.86 -1.00 -9.47
C LEU A 204 -7.13 -0.23 -9.09
N ASP A 205 -8.27 -0.91 -9.01
CA ASP A 205 -9.50 -0.32 -8.48
C ASP A 205 -9.57 -0.46 -6.95
N VAL A 206 -9.12 -1.61 -6.43
CA VAL A 206 -9.11 -1.94 -5.00
C VAL A 206 -7.80 -2.60 -4.59
N LEU A 207 -7.27 -2.27 -3.42
CA LEU A 207 -6.18 -2.98 -2.75
C LEU A 207 -6.67 -3.57 -1.43
N THR A 208 -6.54 -4.89 -1.27
CA THR A 208 -7.05 -5.61 -0.10
C THR A 208 -5.97 -5.96 0.92
N PHE A 209 -6.31 -5.85 2.22
CA PHE A 209 -5.49 -6.27 3.34
C PHE A 209 -6.27 -7.12 4.35
N THR A 210 -5.62 -8.15 4.87
CA THR A 210 -6.23 -9.07 5.85
C THR A 210 -5.55 -9.02 7.22
N SER A 211 -4.52 -8.18 7.39
CA SER A 211 -3.81 -8.00 8.65
C SER A 211 -3.14 -6.62 8.73
N ALA A 212 -3.15 -5.99 9.91
CA ALA A 212 -2.42 -4.74 10.16
C ALA A 212 -0.92 -4.83 9.81
N PRO A 213 -0.23 -5.96 10.13
CA PRO A 213 1.13 -6.19 9.67
C PRO A 213 1.32 -6.00 8.15
N ALA A 214 0.37 -6.47 7.32
CA ALA A 214 0.49 -6.38 5.86
C ALA A 214 0.37 -4.93 5.39
N VAL A 215 -0.41 -4.12 6.10
CA VAL A 215 -0.47 -2.67 5.87
C VAL A 215 0.87 -2.02 6.21
N ASP A 216 1.39 -2.28 7.41
CA ASP A 216 2.67 -1.73 7.87
C ASP A 216 3.82 -2.09 6.92
N ALA A 217 3.80 -3.31 6.38
CA ALA A 217 4.72 -3.79 5.35
C ALA A 217 4.71 -2.92 4.10
N VAL A 218 3.52 -2.78 3.50
CA VAL A 218 3.35 -2.01 2.28
C VAL A 218 3.74 -0.54 2.49
N LEU A 219 3.34 0.06 3.62
CA LEU A 219 3.68 1.45 3.94
C LEU A 219 5.19 1.64 4.16
N SER A 220 5.86 0.72 4.85
CA SER A 220 7.32 0.77 5.04
C SER A 220 8.04 0.66 3.70
N THR A 221 7.65 -0.30 2.86
CA THR A 221 8.27 -0.48 1.54
C THR A 221 8.03 0.74 0.64
N ALA A 222 6.83 1.34 0.65
CA ALA A 222 6.57 2.57 -0.09
C ALA A 222 7.41 3.76 0.41
N SER A 223 7.64 3.86 1.72
CA SER A 223 8.55 4.85 2.32
C SER A 223 10.00 4.63 1.88
N GLU A 224 10.47 3.39 1.89
CA GLU A 224 11.83 3.02 1.47
C GLU A 224 12.06 3.27 -0.03
N MET A 225 11.02 3.11 -0.85
CA MET A 225 11.02 3.47 -2.27
C MET A 225 10.94 5.00 -2.51
N GLY A 226 10.78 5.81 -1.47
CA GLY A 226 10.62 7.25 -1.58
C GLY A 226 9.28 7.69 -2.21
N CYS A 227 8.27 6.81 -2.21
CA CYS A 227 6.99 7.06 -2.88
C CYS A 227 5.77 6.98 -1.96
N LEU A 228 5.96 7.01 -0.63
CA LEU A 228 4.88 6.93 0.36
C LEU A 228 3.77 7.96 0.11
N ASP A 229 4.12 9.22 -0.14
CA ASP A 229 3.11 10.26 -0.38
C ASP A 229 2.29 9.98 -1.65
N ALA A 230 2.94 9.50 -2.72
CA ALA A 230 2.25 9.13 -3.94
C ALA A 230 1.33 7.93 -3.74
N PHE A 231 1.79 6.95 -2.95
CA PHE A 231 1.02 5.77 -2.58
C PHE A 231 -0.22 6.13 -1.75
N VAL A 232 -0.06 6.96 -0.71
CA VAL A 232 -1.16 7.47 0.13
C VAL A 232 -2.15 8.26 -0.72
N ARG A 233 -1.68 9.20 -1.56
CA ARG A 233 -2.55 9.96 -2.47
C ARG A 233 -3.36 9.06 -3.40
N ALA A 234 -2.77 7.97 -3.90
CA ALA A 234 -3.48 7.01 -4.74
C ALA A 234 -4.60 6.31 -3.95
N LEU A 235 -4.34 5.90 -2.71
CA LEU A 235 -5.32 5.24 -1.83
C LEU A 235 -6.44 6.16 -1.32
N THR A 236 -6.22 7.49 -1.28
CA THR A 236 -7.26 8.47 -0.96
C THR A 236 -8.11 8.88 -2.18
N GLY A 237 -7.75 8.41 -3.38
CA GLY A 237 -8.40 8.84 -4.63
C GLY A 237 -8.77 7.67 -5.54
N ARG A 238 -7.85 7.36 -6.47
CA ARG A 238 -8.12 6.46 -7.61
C ARG A 238 -8.18 4.98 -7.21
N VAL A 239 -7.48 4.58 -6.15
CA VAL A 239 -7.43 3.20 -5.65
C VAL A 239 -8.14 3.13 -4.31
N THR A 240 -9.03 2.17 -4.11
CA THR A 240 -9.75 2.03 -2.83
C THR A 240 -9.05 0.99 -1.96
N ALA A 241 -8.66 1.36 -0.73
CA ALA A 241 -8.19 0.35 0.23
C ALA A 241 -9.39 -0.39 0.84
N ALA A 242 -9.29 -1.71 1.00
CA ALA A 242 -10.29 -2.52 1.67
C ALA A 242 -9.64 -3.48 2.66
N VAL A 243 -10.14 -3.53 3.88
CA VAL A 243 -9.52 -4.29 4.98
C VAL A 243 -10.53 -5.19 5.67
N VAL A 244 -10.05 -6.28 6.26
CA VAL A 244 -10.92 -7.26 6.93
C VAL A 244 -11.59 -6.72 8.20
N GLY A 245 -10.99 -5.76 8.91
CA GLY A 245 -11.50 -5.26 10.19
C GLY A 245 -10.73 -4.04 10.72
N PRO A 246 -11.21 -3.43 11.82
CA PRO A 246 -10.73 -2.14 12.33
C PRO A 246 -9.26 -2.17 12.76
N VAL A 247 -8.78 -3.27 13.35
CA VAL A 247 -7.35 -3.43 13.69
C VAL A 247 -6.47 -3.33 12.44
N THR A 248 -6.91 -3.92 11.33
CA THR A 248 -6.19 -3.82 10.04
C THR A 248 -6.32 -2.43 9.42
N ALA A 249 -7.42 -1.71 9.70
CA ALA A 249 -7.62 -0.36 9.19
C ALA A 249 -6.67 0.65 9.84
N GLN A 250 -6.31 0.46 11.11
CA GLN A 250 -5.64 1.49 11.90
C GLN A 250 -4.37 2.07 11.24
N PRO A 251 -3.41 1.26 10.72
CA PRO A 251 -2.20 1.84 10.14
C PRO A 251 -2.45 2.63 8.84
N LEU A 252 -3.56 2.34 8.12
CA LEU A 252 -4.03 3.15 6.99
C LEU A 252 -4.63 4.47 7.47
N VAL A 253 -5.46 4.42 8.53
CA VAL A 253 -6.07 5.62 9.14
C VAL A 253 -4.99 6.58 9.67
N ASP A 254 -3.94 6.03 10.28
CA ASP A 254 -2.80 6.80 10.80
C ASP A 254 -2.05 7.59 9.70
N VAL A 255 -2.18 7.19 8.42
CA VAL A 255 -1.61 7.90 7.27
C VAL A 255 -2.66 8.63 6.44
N GLY A 256 -3.89 8.80 6.97
CA GLY A 256 -4.96 9.56 6.33
C GLY A 256 -5.78 8.78 5.29
N VAL A 257 -5.64 7.46 5.20
CA VAL A 257 -6.42 6.61 4.31
C VAL A 257 -7.62 6.02 5.06
N SER A 258 -8.83 6.20 4.55
CA SER A 258 -10.05 5.58 5.08
C SER A 258 -10.44 4.34 4.26
N PRO A 259 -10.11 3.12 4.71
CA PRO A 259 -10.43 1.91 3.96
C PRO A 259 -11.90 1.49 4.12
N LEU A 260 -12.37 0.67 3.19
CA LEU A 260 -13.60 -0.10 3.35
C LEU A 260 -13.41 -1.16 4.44
N VAL A 261 -14.37 -1.25 5.36
CA VAL A 261 -14.39 -2.25 6.45
C VAL A 261 -15.76 -2.93 6.47
N PRO A 262 -15.84 -4.27 6.37
CA PRO A 262 -17.12 -4.98 6.47
C PRO A 262 -17.63 -4.98 7.92
N GLU A 263 -18.95 -5.03 8.10
CA GLU A 263 -19.57 -5.17 9.44
C GLU A 263 -19.13 -6.45 10.16
N ARG A 264 -18.96 -7.54 9.40
CA ARG A 264 -18.41 -8.81 9.90
C ARG A 264 -16.95 -8.91 9.51
N TYR A 265 -16.07 -9.03 10.49
CA TYR A 265 -14.61 -9.05 10.25
C TYR A 265 -14.11 -10.42 9.74
N ARG A 266 -14.61 -10.83 8.58
CA ARG A 266 -14.30 -12.11 7.93
C ARG A 266 -14.07 -11.92 6.44
N MET A 267 -13.23 -12.76 5.86
CA MET A 267 -12.85 -12.70 4.44
C MET A 267 -14.06 -12.73 3.49
N GLY A 268 -15.06 -13.59 3.74
CA GLY A 268 -16.27 -13.65 2.91
C GLY A 268 -17.07 -12.34 2.90
N ALA A 269 -17.11 -11.62 4.04
CA ALA A 269 -17.77 -10.33 4.14
C ALA A 269 -16.96 -9.22 3.43
N LEU A 270 -15.63 -9.27 3.51
CA LEU A 270 -14.75 -8.39 2.72
C LEU A 270 -14.98 -8.57 1.21
N ILE A 271 -15.03 -9.82 0.72
CA ILE A 271 -15.28 -10.12 -0.70
C ILE A 271 -16.62 -9.54 -1.17
N ARG A 272 -17.67 -9.73 -0.37
CA ARG A 272 -19.01 -9.19 -0.66
C ARG A 272 -18.98 -7.66 -0.71
N LEU A 273 -18.41 -7.02 0.31
CA LEU A 273 -18.31 -5.56 0.39
C LEU A 273 -17.56 -4.97 -0.80
N VAL A 274 -16.41 -5.54 -1.17
CA VAL A 274 -15.63 -5.09 -2.33
C VAL A 274 -16.46 -5.20 -3.61
N GLY A 275 -17.19 -6.32 -3.78
CA GLY A 275 -18.00 -6.51 -4.97
C GLY A 275 -19.17 -5.53 -5.08
N GLU A 276 -19.89 -5.30 -3.99
CA GLU A 276 -20.97 -4.31 -3.91
C GLU A 276 -20.45 -2.89 -4.15
N TYR A 277 -19.33 -2.53 -3.49
CA TYR A 277 -18.72 -1.22 -3.64
C TYR A 277 -18.31 -0.93 -5.09
N LEU A 278 -17.62 -1.88 -5.74
CA LEU A 278 -17.19 -1.72 -7.13
C LEU A 278 -18.38 -1.58 -8.08
N GLY A 279 -19.41 -2.42 -7.93
CA GLY A 279 -20.60 -2.35 -8.76
C GLY A 279 -21.40 -1.06 -8.60
N GLN A 280 -21.44 -0.49 -7.40
CA GLN A 280 -22.24 0.72 -7.10
C GLN A 280 -21.48 2.03 -7.36
N HIS A 281 -20.17 2.07 -7.11
CA HIS A 281 -19.41 3.33 -7.04
C HIS A 281 -18.32 3.47 -8.10
N ARG A 282 -17.96 2.38 -8.78
CA ARG A 282 -16.86 2.37 -9.77
C ARG A 282 -17.30 2.00 -11.18
N VAL A 283 -18.60 1.92 -11.42
CA VAL A 283 -19.19 1.87 -12.75
C VAL A 283 -19.60 3.30 -13.13
N LEU A 284 -18.97 3.83 -14.18
CA LEU A 284 -19.31 5.15 -14.72
C LEU A 284 -20.28 4.97 -15.87
N GLN A 285 -21.43 5.64 -15.80
CA GLN A 285 -22.44 5.63 -16.86
C GLN A 285 -22.78 7.05 -17.27
N TYR A 286 -22.62 7.35 -18.55
CA TYR A 286 -22.93 8.67 -19.10
C TYR A 286 -23.74 8.56 -20.40
N PRO A 287 -24.76 9.40 -20.59
CA PRO A 287 -25.36 9.56 -21.91
C PRO A 287 -24.32 10.15 -22.87
N SER A 288 -24.46 9.84 -24.16
CA SER A 288 -23.74 10.54 -25.21
C SER A 288 -24.58 10.59 -26.48
N ALA A 289 -24.24 11.48 -27.41
CA ALA A 289 -24.85 11.53 -28.74
C ALA A 289 -24.64 10.23 -29.56
N PHE A 290 -23.75 9.33 -29.10
CA PHE A 290 -23.40 8.07 -29.76
C PHE A 290 -23.93 6.84 -29.00
N GLY A 291 -24.84 7.06 -28.04
CA GLY A 291 -25.41 6.05 -27.16
C GLY A 291 -24.80 6.06 -25.75
N PRO A 292 -25.36 5.28 -24.81
CA PRO A 292 -24.86 5.23 -23.45
C PRO A 292 -23.43 4.71 -23.40
N ILE A 293 -22.57 5.41 -22.65
CA ILE A 293 -21.21 5.00 -22.34
C ILE A 293 -21.23 4.34 -20.98
N GLU A 294 -20.72 3.12 -20.88
CA GLU A 294 -20.46 2.44 -19.62
C GLU A 294 -18.97 2.13 -19.49
N LEU A 295 -18.38 2.52 -18.37
CA LEU A 295 -17.00 2.17 -18.02
C LEU A 295 -16.97 1.43 -16.69
N ARG A 296 -16.54 0.17 -16.72
CA ARG A 296 -16.35 -0.71 -15.56
C ARG A 296 -14.90 -1.14 -15.47
N GLY A 297 -14.13 -0.51 -14.57
CA GLY A 297 -12.68 -0.72 -14.52
C GLY A 297 -12.05 -0.43 -15.89
N LYS A 298 -11.44 -1.42 -16.53
CA LYS A 298 -10.88 -1.30 -17.89
C LYS A 298 -11.86 -1.62 -19.04
N ASN A 299 -13.04 -2.12 -18.73
CA ASN A 299 -14.03 -2.49 -19.75
C ASN A 299 -14.85 -1.25 -20.13
N LEU A 300 -14.68 -0.80 -21.38
CA LEU A 300 -15.48 0.26 -21.98
C LEU A 300 -16.54 -0.35 -22.88
N ARG A 301 -17.78 0.11 -22.74
CA ARG A 301 -18.88 -0.18 -23.66
C ARG A 301 -19.52 1.11 -24.13
N ILE A 302 -19.83 1.17 -25.42
CA ILE A 302 -20.54 2.30 -26.03
C ILE A 302 -21.73 1.73 -26.78
N ASN A 303 -22.93 2.19 -26.39
CA ASN A 303 -24.19 1.66 -26.89
C ASN A 303 -24.28 0.12 -26.75
N GLY A 304 -23.82 -0.41 -25.62
CA GLY A 304 -23.77 -1.85 -25.33
C GLY A 304 -22.63 -2.64 -26.01
N ASN A 305 -21.91 -2.06 -26.97
CA ASN A 305 -20.82 -2.73 -27.68
C ASN A 305 -19.48 -2.54 -26.95
N PRO A 306 -18.69 -3.60 -26.73
CA PRO A 306 -17.37 -3.49 -26.11
C PRO A 306 -16.40 -2.72 -27.00
N VAL A 307 -15.56 -1.89 -26.37
CA VAL A 307 -14.52 -1.09 -27.03
C VAL A 307 -13.18 -1.36 -26.36
N GLU A 308 -12.26 -1.97 -27.12
CA GLU A 308 -10.91 -2.28 -26.65
C GLU A 308 -10.00 -1.07 -26.75
N LEU A 309 -9.45 -0.63 -25.61
CA LEU A 309 -8.49 0.47 -25.53
C LEU A 309 -7.16 -0.03 -24.96
N ALA A 310 -6.06 0.36 -25.62
CA ALA A 310 -4.73 0.20 -25.05
C ALA A 310 -4.57 1.05 -23.77
N PRO A 311 -3.59 0.76 -22.88
CA PRO A 311 -3.48 1.40 -21.57
C PRO A 311 -3.41 2.95 -21.60
N ALA A 312 -2.63 3.52 -22.51
CA ALA A 312 -2.50 4.97 -22.63
C ALA A 312 -3.80 5.65 -23.13
N PRO A 313 -4.43 5.20 -24.24
CA PRO A 313 -5.77 5.67 -24.63
C PRO A 313 -6.83 5.52 -23.53
N MET A 314 -6.82 4.40 -22.80
CA MET A 314 -7.75 4.15 -21.69
C MET A 314 -7.58 5.16 -20.54
N SER A 315 -6.32 5.51 -20.22
CA SER A 315 -6.01 6.50 -19.18
C SER A 315 -6.53 7.89 -19.56
N LEU A 316 -6.35 8.31 -20.82
CA LEU A 316 -6.91 9.56 -21.33
C LEU A 316 -8.44 9.55 -21.35
N PHE A 317 -9.05 8.45 -21.79
CA PHE A 317 -10.50 8.32 -21.82
C PHE A 317 -11.10 8.43 -20.40
N ARG A 318 -10.47 7.79 -19.42
CA ARG A 318 -10.85 7.90 -18.00
C ARG A 318 -10.77 9.34 -17.49
N ALA A 319 -9.69 10.05 -17.78
CA ALA A 319 -9.59 11.46 -17.39
C ALA A 319 -10.69 12.31 -18.03
N LEU A 320 -10.98 12.09 -19.32
CA LEU A 320 -12.01 12.83 -20.06
C LEU A 320 -13.44 12.53 -19.59
N ILE A 321 -13.74 11.28 -19.24
CA ILE A 321 -15.07 10.90 -18.75
C ILE A 321 -15.29 11.42 -17.31
N GLU A 322 -14.26 11.36 -16.46
CA GLU A 322 -14.30 11.93 -15.10
C GLU A 322 -14.43 13.46 -15.10
N ALA A 323 -13.92 14.13 -16.15
CA ALA A 323 -14.14 15.56 -16.38
C ALA A 323 -15.59 15.92 -16.76
N ASN A 324 -16.45 14.92 -17.00
CA ASN A 324 -17.89 15.08 -17.23
C ASN A 324 -18.24 16.19 -18.25
N GLY A 325 -17.57 16.14 -19.42
CA GLY A 325 -17.78 17.10 -20.51
C GLY A 325 -16.99 18.41 -20.40
N ALA A 326 -16.31 18.67 -19.27
CA ALA A 326 -15.37 19.77 -19.14
C ALA A 326 -14.15 19.59 -20.07
N VAL A 327 -13.53 20.71 -20.43
CA VAL A 327 -12.32 20.71 -21.26
C VAL A 327 -11.10 20.48 -20.37
N LEU A 328 -10.34 19.42 -20.65
CA LEU A 328 -9.03 19.20 -20.06
C LEU A 328 -7.95 19.80 -20.96
N SER A 329 -7.01 20.52 -20.36
CA SER A 329 -5.88 21.12 -21.05
C SER A 329 -4.89 20.06 -21.55
N ARG A 330 -4.06 20.44 -22.53
CA ARG A 330 -2.98 19.55 -23.03
C ARG A 330 -2.02 19.18 -21.90
N GLU A 331 -1.67 20.14 -21.05
CA GLU A 331 -0.81 19.93 -19.88
C GLU A 331 -1.42 18.94 -18.88
N GLN A 332 -2.72 19.09 -18.57
CA GLN A 332 -3.43 18.16 -17.68
C GLN A 332 -3.42 16.73 -18.25
N LEU A 333 -3.64 16.57 -19.56
CA LEU A 333 -3.67 15.26 -20.21
C LEU A 333 -2.29 14.64 -20.41
N VAL A 334 -1.24 15.44 -20.60
CA VAL A 334 0.15 14.97 -20.55
C VAL A 334 0.46 14.40 -19.18
N GLY A 335 0.04 15.07 -18.10
CA GLY A 335 0.22 14.58 -16.72
C GLY A 335 -0.54 13.29 -16.38
N VAL A 336 -1.49 12.87 -17.21
CA VAL A 336 -2.19 11.57 -17.08
C VAL A 336 -1.41 10.43 -17.74
N LEU A 337 -0.58 10.74 -18.74
CA LEU A 337 0.27 9.77 -19.40
C LEU A 337 1.53 9.52 -18.56
N ALA A 338 2.14 8.33 -18.69
CA ALA A 338 3.34 7.98 -17.93
C ALA A 338 4.47 9.02 -18.11
N ASP A 339 5.29 9.16 -17.07
CA ASP A 339 6.34 10.17 -16.95
C ASP A 339 7.24 10.24 -18.20
N GLY A 340 7.42 11.45 -18.74
CA GLY A 340 8.32 11.74 -19.86
C GLY A 340 7.67 11.80 -21.26
N THR A 341 6.34 11.69 -21.36
CA THR A 341 5.64 11.78 -22.65
C THR A 341 5.28 13.24 -22.99
N GLY A 342 5.95 13.83 -23.98
CA GLY A 342 5.67 15.21 -24.41
C GLY A 342 4.37 15.37 -25.22
N GLU A 343 4.05 16.61 -25.63
CA GLU A 343 2.80 16.91 -26.38
C GLU A 343 2.61 16.05 -27.65
N HIS A 344 3.69 15.70 -28.33
CA HIS A 344 3.63 14.84 -29.51
C HIS A 344 3.07 13.44 -29.19
N ALA A 345 3.42 12.89 -28.02
CA ALA A 345 2.91 11.61 -27.56
C ALA A 345 1.42 11.70 -27.16
N LEU A 346 0.98 12.84 -26.63
CA LEU A 346 -0.44 13.11 -26.39
C LEU A 346 -1.23 13.06 -27.69
N ASP A 347 -0.80 13.79 -28.73
CA ASP A 347 -1.52 13.85 -30.01
C ASP A 347 -1.61 12.47 -30.69
N MET A 348 -0.53 11.69 -30.66
CA MET A 348 -0.53 10.30 -31.13
C MET A 348 -1.47 9.39 -30.33
N THR A 349 -1.57 9.62 -29.02
CA THR A 349 -2.45 8.82 -28.15
C THR A 349 -3.92 9.21 -28.31
N ILE A 350 -4.23 10.51 -28.48
CA ILE A 350 -5.59 10.98 -28.84
C ILE A 350 -6.01 10.42 -30.20
N SER A 351 -5.11 10.41 -31.19
CA SER A 351 -5.37 9.82 -32.50
C SER A 351 -5.71 8.33 -32.40
N ARG A 352 -4.92 7.56 -31.65
CA ARG A 352 -5.21 6.14 -31.36
C ARG A 352 -6.52 5.94 -30.62
N LEU A 353 -6.80 6.77 -29.61
CA LEU A 353 -8.07 6.73 -28.87
C LEU A 353 -9.25 6.90 -29.82
N ARG A 354 -9.25 7.96 -30.63
CA ARG A 354 -10.32 8.23 -31.61
C ARG A 354 -10.52 7.08 -32.60
N LYS A 355 -9.44 6.43 -33.03
CA LYS A 355 -9.49 5.30 -33.95
C LYS A 355 -10.13 4.05 -33.33
N SER A 356 -9.99 3.86 -32.03
CA SER A 356 -10.61 2.74 -31.31
C SER A 356 -12.08 2.97 -30.97
N LEU A 357 -12.56 4.21 -30.99
CA LEU A 357 -13.95 4.53 -30.68
C LEU A 357 -14.88 4.26 -31.88
N PRO A 358 -16.16 3.91 -31.64
CA PRO A 358 -17.15 3.78 -32.71
C PRO A 358 -17.34 5.08 -33.52
N ASP A 359 -17.15 6.24 -32.87
CA ASP A 359 -17.13 7.54 -33.52
C ASP A 359 -16.02 8.43 -32.92
N ALA A 360 -15.12 8.90 -33.76
CA ALA A 360 -14.00 9.76 -33.37
C ALA A 360 -14.44 11.12 -32.78
N ARG A 361 -15.67 11.59 -33.09
CA ARG A 361 -16.22 12.86 -32.60
C ARG A 361 -16.55 12.82 -31.12
N LEU A 362 -16.66 11.63 -30.52
CA LEU A 362 -16.86 11.47 -29.08
C LEU A 362 -15.75 12.15 -28.28
N VAL A 363 -14.52 12.21 -28.79
CA VAL A 363 -13.43 13.01 -28.21
C VAL A 363 -13.23 14.25 -29.08
N ALA A 364 -13.71 15.40 -28.62
CA ALA A 364 -13.64 16.66 -29.36
C ALA A 364 -12.38 17.46 -29.02
N THR A 365 -11.75 18.05 -30.04
CA THR A 365 -10.71 19.06 -29.84
C THR A 365 -11.37 20.41 -29.64
N VAL A 366 -10.98 21.12 -28.57
CA VAL A 366 -11.34 22.53 -28.36
C VAL A 366 -10.11 23.36 -28.68
N ILE A 367 -10.20 24.12 -29.77
CA ILE A 367 -9.08 24.89 -30.35
C ILE A 367 -8.39 25.72 -29.26
N LYS A 368 -7.06 25.59 -29.16
CA LYS A 368 -6.18 26.26 -28.18
C LYS A 368 -6.47 25.97 -26.69
N ARG A 369 -7.44 25.09 -26.37
CA ARG A 369 -7.82 24.80 -24.98
C ARG A 369 -7.54 23.35 -24.57
N GLY A 370 -7.70 22.39 -25.47
CA GLY A 370 -7.43 20.97 -25.19
C GLY A 370 -8.51 20.04 -25.73
N TYR A 371 -8.93 19.06 -24.92
CA TYR A 371 -9.85 18.01 -25.35
C TYR A 371 -10.99 17.82 -24.34
N ARG A 372 -12.15 17.37 -24.84
CA ARG A 372 -13.31 17.01 -24.01
C ARG A 372 -14.04 15.79 -24.56
N LEU A 373 -14.78 15.10 -23.70
CA LEU A 373 -15.74 14.09 -24.12
C LEU A 373 -17.06 14.78 -24.54
N GLN A 374 -17.68 14.32 -25.63
CA GLN A 374 -19.04 14.73 -26.01
C GLN A 374 -20.06 13.84 -25.32
N LEU A 375 -20.60 14.35 -24.21
CA LEU A 375 -21.67 13.74 -23.42
C LEU A 375 -23.03 14.34 -23.77
#